data_AF-A0A920NRC1-F1
#
_entry.id   AF-A0A920NRC1-F1
#
_cell.length_a   1.000
_cell.length_b   1.000
_cell.length_c   1.000
_cell.angle_alpha   90.00
_cell.angle_beta   90.00
_cell.angle_gamma   90.00
#
_symmetry.space_group_name_H-M   'P 1'
#
loop_
_entity.id
_entity.type
_entity.pdbx_description
1 polymer ?
#
loop_
_entity_poly.entity_id
_entity_poly.type
_entity_poly.pdbx_seq_one_letter_code
_entity_poly.pdbx_strand_id
1 'polypeptide(L)'
;MYVERTPVGEINVVQKMIDVGAKFGGEGNGGIILKEAHLGRDSLVGCAMVLNRMALTDERLSLIYAGLPQFAIVKDKLNIDGLIWAT
;
A
#
# COMPACT_ATOMS: atom_id res chain seq x y z
N MET A 1 -12.49 10.62 -2.31
CA MET A 1 -11.58 9.56 -2.81
C MET A 1 -12.13 8.24 -2.31
N TYR A 2 -12.43 7.30 -3.22
CA TYR A 2 -13.00 6.00 -2.86
C TYR A 2 -11.87 4.98 -2.68
N VAL A 3 -11.98 4.10 -1.68
CA VAL A 3 -10.97 3.08 -1.37
C VAL A 3 -11.64 1.71 -1.35
N GLU A 4 -11.15 0.82 -2.21
CA GLU A 4 -11.50 -0.60 -2.21
C GLU A 4 -10.48 -1.39 -1.38
N ARG A 5 -10.96 -2.33 -0.58
CA ARG A 5 -10.09 -3.20 0.23
C ARG A 5 -10.18 -4.63 -0.27
N THR A 6 -9.04 -5.31 -0.29
CA THR A 6 -8.93 -6.73 -0.68
C THR A 6 -8.30 -7.53 0.47
N PRO A 7 -8.39 -8.87 0.43
CA PRO A 7 -7.49 -9.71 1.20
C PRO A 7 -6.02 -9.38 0.89
N VAL A 8 -5.12 -9.69 1.83
CA VAL A 8 -3.67 -9.50 1.68
C VAL A 8 -3.15 -10.31 0.49
N GLY A 9 -2.17 -9.78 -0.24
CA GLY A 9 -1.54 -10.42 -1.39
C GLY A 9 -1.74 -9.65 -2.69
N GLU A 10 -0.64 -9.39 -3.39
CA GLU A 10 -0.57 -8.65 -4.66
C GLU A 10 -1.62 -9.10 -5.68
N ILE A 11 -1.81 -10.41 -5.85
CA ILE A 11 -2.75 -10.96 -6.83
C ILE A 11 -4.20 -10.53 -6.55
N ASN A 12 -4.60 -10.43 -5.28
CA ASN A 12 -5.94 -10.00 -4.88
C ASN A 12 -6.14 -8.52 -5.20
N VAL A 13 -5.11 -7.70 -4.97
CA VAL A 13 -5.10 -6.27 -5.29
C VAL A 13 -5.22 -6.08 -6.80
N VAL A 14 -4.37 -6.74 -7.59
CA VAL A 14 -4.36 -6.65 -9.05
C VAL A 14 -5.69 -7.08 -9.65
N GLN A 15 -6.26 -8.21 -9.19
CA GLN A 15 -7.57 -8.66 -9.68
C GLN A 15 -8.66 -7.62 -9.42
N LYS A 16 -8.73 -7.09 -8.19
CA LYS A 16 -9.69 -6.03 -7.85
C LYS A 16 -9.48 -4.76 -8.69
N MET A 17 -8.23 -4.37 -8.92
CA MET A 17 -7.91 -3.22 -9.77
C MET A 17 -8.43 -3.39 -11.21
N ILE A 18 -8.33 -4.60 -11.76
CA ILE A 18 -8.88 -4.92 -13.08
C ILE A 18 -10.41 -4.83 -13.04
N ASP A 19 -11.05 -5.48 -12.06
CA ASP A 19 -12.52 -5.56 -11.93
C ASP A 19 -13.18 -4.17 -11.83
N VAL A 20 -12.59 -3.26 -11.04
CA VAL A 20 -13.14 -1.92 -10.79
C VAL A 20 -12.53 -0.84 -11.70
N GLY A 21 -11.65 -1.22 -12.62
CA GLY A 21 -10.96 -0.28 -13.49
C GLY A 21 -10.05 0.72 -12.76
N ALA A 22 -9.52 0.35 -11.59
CA ALA A 22 -8.63 1.22 -10.82
C ALA A 22 -7.30 1.46 -11.56
N LYS A 23 -6.78 2.69 -11.44
CA LYS A 23 -5.47 3.07 -12.01
C LYS A 23 -4.31 2.85 -11.03
N PHE A 24 -4.61 2.88 -9.74
CA PHE A 24 -3.64 2.85 -8.66
C PHE A 24 -4.07 1.87 -7.57
N GLY A 25 -3.12 1.12 -7.04
CA GLY A 25 -3.31 0.23 -5.90
C GLY A 25 -1.99 0.00 -5.16
N GLY A 26 -2.01 -0.86 -4.15
CA GLY A 26 -0.82 -1.19 -3.41
C GLY A 26 -1.10 -1.95 -2.12
N GLU A 27 -0.03 -2.35 -1.46
CA GLU A 27 -0.05 -3.06 -0.18
C GLU A 27 0.64 -2.22 0.91
N GLY A 28 0.23 -2.42 2.16
CA GLY A 28 0.74 -1.66 3.31
C GLY A 28 2.23 -1.88 3.63
N ASN A 29 2.91 -2.79 2.93
CA ASN A 29 4.36 -2.97 3.01
C ASN A 29 5.15 -1.95 2.17
N GLY A 30 4.46 -1.02 1.47
CA GLY A 30 5.05 0.00 0.61
C GLY A 30 5.10 -0.38 -0.87
N GLY A 31 4.58 -1.55 -1.26
CA GLY A 31 4.49 -1.93 -2.67
C GLY A 31 3.36 -1.18 -3.36
N ILE A 32 3.71 -0.36 -4.34
CA ILE A 32 2.79 0.42 -5.17
C ILE A 32 2.56 -0.27 -6.51
N ILE A 33 1.32 -0.26 -6.98
CA ILE A 33 0.93 -0.80 -8.29
C ILE A 33 0.33 0.35 -9.11
N LEU A 34 0.99 0.69 -10.23
CA LEU A 34 0.52 1.71 -11.16
C LEU A 34 0.17 1.05 -12.49
N LYS A 35 -1.12 1.07 -12.84
CA LYS A 35 -1.63 0.39 -14.03
C LYS A 35 -0.97 0.90 -15.32
N GLU A 36 -0.60 2.18 -15.39
CA GLU A 36 0.09 2.73 -16.57
C GLU A 36 1.53 2.24 -16.73
N ALA A 37 2.17 1.71 -15.68
CA ALA A 37 3.51 1.13 -15.75
C ALA A 37 3.44 -0.38 -16.00
N HIS A 38 2.95 -1.14 -15.02
CA HIS A 38 2.63 -2.57 -15.13
C HIS A 38 1.77 -3.03 -13.94
N LEU A 39 1.12 -4.18 -14.06
CA LEU A 39 0.27 -4.78 -13.02
C LEU A 39 1.09 -5.64 -12.05
N GLY A 40 1.99 -5.00 -11.32
CA GLY A 40 2.83 -5.61 -10.28
C GLY A 40 3.35 -4.53 -9.33
N ARG A 41 3.84 -4.93 -8.15
CA ARG A 41 4.42 -3.97 -7.20
C ARG A 41 5.78 -3.48 -7.70
N ASP A 42 5.94 -2.18 -7.83
CA ASP A 42 7.18 -1.55 -8.29
C ASP A 42 7.62 -0.42 -7.36
N SER A 43 8.77 -0.66 -6.71
CA SER A 43 9.39 0.31 -5.80
C SER A 43 9.96 1.55 -6.53
N LEU A 44 10.47 1.40 -7.76
CA LEU A 44 11.01 2.51 -8.53
C LEU A 44 9.90 3.44 -9.00
N VAL A 45 8.75 2.87 -9.40
CA VAL A 45 7.54 3.65 -9.68
C VAL A 45 7.09 4.41 -8.43
N GLY A 46 7.05 3.74 -7.28
CA GLY A 46 6.74 4.39 -6.00
C GLY A 46 7.69 5.57 -5.69
N CYS A 47 9.00 5.36 -5.82
CA CYS A 47 10.01 6.41 -5.65
C CYS A 47 9.80 7.57 -6.62
N ALA A 48 9.57 7.28 -7.90
CA ALA A 48 9.32 8.30 -8.92
C ALA A 48 8.06 9.13 -8.60
N MET A 49 6.99 8.51 -8.09
CA MET A 49 5.78 9.22 -7.68
C MET A 49 6.03 10.16 -6.50
N VAL A 50 6.81 9.73 -5.51
CA VAL A 50 7.20 10.59 -4.37
C VAL A 50 8.05 11.77 -4.84
N LEU A 51 9.07 11.52 -5.67
CA LEU A 51 9.92 12.58 -6.23
C LEU A 51 9.13 13.55 -7.11
N ASN A 52 8.18 13.06 -7.91
CA ASN A 52 7.29 13.89 -8.70
C ASN A 52 6.42 14.77 -7.81
N ARG A 53 5.85 14.23 -6.73
CA ARG A 53 5.08 15.03 -5.76
C ARG A 53 5.92 16.15 -5.14
N MET A 54 7.17 15.84 -4.76
CA MET A 54 8.10 16.85 -4.24
C MET A 54 8.41 17.92 -5.29
N ALA A 55 8.71 17.53 -6.53
CA ALA A 55 9.01 18.46 -7.62
C ALA A 55 7.83 19.39 -7.97
N LEU A 56 6.59 18.90 -7.87
CA LEU A 56 5.38 19.70 -8.14
C LEU A 56 5.03 20.70 -7.03
N THR A 57 5.53 20.50 -5.83
CA THR A 57 5.17 21.30 -4.64
C THR A 57 6.32 22.12 -4.08
N ASP A 58 7.57 21.80 -4.44
CA ASP A 58 8.79 22.31 -3.83
C ASP A 58 8.85 22.08 -2.30
N GLU A 59 8.06 21.12 -1.80
CA GLU A 59 8.01 20.76 -0.39
C GLU A 59 9.03 19.66 -0.06
N ARG A 60 9.66 19.80 1.11
CA ARG A 60 10.46 18.72 1.68
C ARG A 60 9.56 17.53 2.03
N LEU A 61 10.07 16.31 1.84
CA LEU A 61 9.35 15.08 2.17
C LEU A 61 8.83 15.06 3.62
N SER A 62 9.57 15.63 4.57
CA SER A 62 9.15 15.72 5.97
C SER A 62 7.88 16.55 6.17
N LEU A 63 7.68 17.62 5.39
CA LEU A 63 6.49 18.45 5.45
C LEU A 63 5.29 17.74 4.80
N ILE A 64 5.51 17.10 3.64
CA ILE A 64 4.50 16.26 2.98
C ILE A 64 4.03 15.17 3.94
N TYR A 65 4.97 14.47 4.58
CA TYR A 65 4.68 13.42 5.56
C TYR A 65 3.92 13.97 6.78
N ALA A 66 4.33 15.12 7.33
CA ALA A 66 3.68 15.75 8.47
C ALA A 66 2.23 16.20 8.17
N GLY A 67 1.92 16.50 6.90
CA GLY A 67 0.57 16.84 6.45
C GLY A 67 -0.39 15.65 6.33
N LEU A 68 0.10 14.41 6.41
CA LEU A 68 -0.74 13.22 6.38
C LEU A 68 -1.24 12.85 7.79
N PRO A 69 -2.40 12.17 7.92
CA PRO A 69 -2.82 11.62 9.20
C PRO A 69 -1.75 10.70 9.80
N GLN A 70 -1.39 10.98 11.06
CA GLN A 70 -0.36 10.22 11.78
C GLN A 70 -1.02 9.09 12.57
N PHE A 71 -0.70 7.85 12.21
CA PHE A 71 -1.16 6.65 12.89
C PHE A 71 0.02 5.80 13.34
N ALA A 72 -0.09 5.19 14.53
CA ALA A 72 0.86 4.20 15.00
C ALA A 72 0.31 2.79 14.79
N ILE A 73 1.10 1.92 14.15
CA ILE A 73 0.76 0.49 14.01
C ILE A 73 1.37 -0.25 15.21
N VAL A 74 0.53 -0.78 16.08
CA VAL A 74 0.94 -1.74 17.12
C VAL A 74 0.78 -3.14 16.54
N LYS A 75 1.91 -3.80 16.27
CA LYS A 75 1.93 -5.16 15.74
C LYS A 75 2.47 -6.08 16.81
N ASP A 76 1.63 -7.02 17.25
CA ASP A 76 2.00 -8.08 18.16
C ASP A 76 1.85 -9.44 17.46
N LYS A 77 2.59 -10.44 17.92
CA LYS A 77 2.53 -11.80 17.41
C LYS A 77 2.35 -12.76 18.57
N LEU A 78 1.18 -13.38 18.64
CA LEU A 78 0.91 -14.45 19.59
C LEU A 78 1.45 -15.76 19.03
N ASN A 79 2.20 -16.49 19.86
CA ASN A 79 2.58 -17.86 19.54
C ASN A 79 1.44 -18.79 20.00
N ILE A 80 1.02 -19.70 19.11
CA ILE A 80 -0.10 -20.64 19.35
C ILE A 80 0.42 -22.08 19.50
N ASP A 81 1.72 -22.26 19.77
CA ASP A 81 2.30 -23.57 20.06
C ASP A 81 1.58 -24.23 21.26
N GLY A 82 0.95 -25.40 21.03
CA GLY A 82 0.30 -26.21 22.07
C GLY A 82 -1.20 -26.00 22.28
N LEU A 83 -1.90 -25.25 21.40
CA LEU A 83 -3.36 -25.19 21.45
C LEU A 83 -3.96 -26.52 20.98
N ILE A 84 -4.20 -27.43 21.92
CA ILE A 84 -5.00 -28.63 21.68
C ILE A 84 -6.43 -28.13 21.46
N TRP A 85 -6.95 -28.26 20.25
CA TRP A 85 -8.37 -28.02 19.99
C TRP A 85 -9.16 -29.02 20.83
N ALA A 86 -9.77 -28.56 21.92
CA ALA A 86 -10.72 -29.35 22.66
C ALA A 86 -11.97 -29.54 21.78
N THR A 87 -12.00 -30.63 21.03
CA THR A 87 -13.20 -31.26 20.49
C THR A 87 -13.76 -32.25 21.49
#